data_AF-A0A521WL81-F1
#
_entry.id   AF-A0A521WL81-F1
#
_cell.length_a   1.000
_cell.length_b   1.000
_cell.length_c   1.000
_cell.angle_alpha   90.00
_cell.angle_beta   90.00
_cell.angle_gamma   90.00
#
_symmetry.space_group_name_H-M   'P 1'
#
loop_
_entity.id
_entity.type
_entity.pdbx_description
1 polymer ?
#
loop_
_entity_poly.entity_id
_entity_poly.type
_entity_poly.pdbx_seq_one_letter_code
_entity_poly.pdbx_strand_id
1 'polypeptide(L)' 'MKVRYSGPASKKRSKEIRDELPAFLREPRTLNQVADRFSISGISAAAFLKGVAGISFDPETKTYFIVPAYATQPL' A
#
# COMPACT_ATOMS: atom_id res chain seq x y z
N MET A 1 20.89 -5.92 -22.63
CA MET A 1 19.96 -4.78 -22.84
C MET A 1 18.83 -4.91 -21.81
N LYS A 2 18.83 -4.09 -20.74
CA LYS A 2 17.78 -4.13 -19.69
C LYS A 2 16.54 -3.40 -20.21
N VAL A 3 15.49 -4.15 -20.56
CA VAL A 3 14.20 -3.58 -20.94
C VAL A 3 13.56 -2.98 -19.68
N ARG A 4 13.72 -1.67 -19.50
CA ARG A 4 12.99 -0.91 -18.48
C ARG A 4 11.56 -0.79 -18.97
N TYR A 5 10.63 -1.44 -18.28
CA TYR A 5 9.20 -1.25 -18.45
C TYR A 5 8.86 0.21 -18.08
N SER A 6 8.90 1.09 -19.08
CA SER A 6 8.46 2.49 -18.99
C SER A 6 7.08 2.60 -19.63
N GLY A 7 6.08 2.02 -18.99
CA GLY A 7 4.67 2.27 -19.28
C GLY A 7 4.01 2.85 -18.04
N PRO A 8 3.04 3.79 -18.16
CA PRO A 8 2.26 4.22 -17.01
C PRO A 8 1.69 2.98 -16.34
N ALA A 9 1.73 2.90 -15.01
CA ALA A 9 1.15 1.78 -14.27
C ALA A 9 -0.26 1.54 -14.82
N SER A 10 -0.40 0.48 -15.62
CA SER A 10 -1.60 0.24 -16.41
C SER A 10 -2.77 0.22 -15.42
N LYS A 11 -3.91 0.83 -15.75
CA LYS A 11 -5.07 0.92 -14.83
C LYS A 11 -5.40 -0.41 -14.14
N LYS A 12 -5.12 -1.52 -14.83
CA LYS A 12 -5.19 -2.89 -14.32
C LYS A 12 -4.30 -3.15 -13.10
N ARG A 13 -3.03 -2.74 -13.14
CA ARG A 13 -2.05 -2.95 -12.05
C ARG A 13 -2.37 -2.10 -10.82
N SER A 14 -2.85 -0.87 -11.01
CA SER A 14 -3.33 -0.04 -9.89
C SER A 14 -4.56 -0.64 -9.21
N LYS A 15 -5.41 -1.35 -9.96
CA LYS A 15 -6.57 -2.08 -9.41
C LYS A 15 -6.11 -3.32 -8.63
N GLU A 16 -5.22 -4.12 -9.22
CA GLU A 16 -4.63 -5.30 -8.55
C GLU A 16 -3.95 -4.92 -7.22
N ILE A 17 -3.17 -3.83 -7.21
CA ILE A 17 -2.56 -3.32 -5.97
C ILE A 17 -3.64 -2.95 -4.95
N ARG A 18 -4.72 -2.28 -5.36
CA ARG A 18 -5.82 -1.92 -4.43
C ARG A 18 -6.55 -3.13 -3.86
N ASP A 19 -6.69 -4.21 -4.64
CA ASP A 19 -7.36 -5.42 -4.19
C ASP A 19 -6.46 -6.26 -3.25
N GLU A 20 -5.13 -6.29 -3.48
CA GLU A 20 -4.17 -7.05 -2.66
C GLU A 20 -3.65 -6.29 -1.42
N LEU A 21 -3.56 -4.96 -1.49
CA LEU A 21 -3.02 -4.11 -0.42
C LEU A 21 -3.74 -4.33 0.92
N PRO A 22 -5.08 -4.50 0.97
CA PRO A 22 -5.78 -4.82 2.20
C PRO A 22 -5.34 -6.10 2.89
N ALA A 23 -5.12 -7.16 2.13
CA ALA A 23 -4.63 -8.42 2.68
C ALA A 23 -3.17 -8.28 3.14
N PHE A 24 -2.36 -7.51 2.40
CA PHE A 24 -0.95 -7.32 2.71
C PHE A 24 -0.69 -6.46 3.96
N LEU A 25 -1.53 -5.46 4.20
CA LEU A 25 -1.47 -4.55 5.36
C LEU A 25 -2.29 -5.02 6.57
N ARG A 26 -2.73 -6.28 6.58
CA ARG A 26 -3.24 -6.91 7.82
C ARG A 26 -2.18 -6.96 8.92
N GLU A 27 -0.92 -7.06 8.52
CA GLU A 27 0.23 -6.89 9.40
C GLU A 27 0.86 -5.52 9.14
N PRO A 28 1.46 -4.87 10.15
CA PRO A 28 2.21 -3.64 9.94
C PRO A 28 3.37 -3.85 8.96
N ARG A 29 3.41 -3.05 7.88
CA ARG A 29 4.44 -3.12 6.83
C ARG A 29 5.14 -1.79 6.61
N THR A 30 6.43 -1.81 6.31
CA THR A 30 7.16 -0.58 5.96
C THR A 30 6.89 -0.16 4.51
N LEU A 31 7.15 1.11 4.19
CA LEU A 31 7.03 1.61 2.83
C LEU A 31 7.87 0.80 1.83
N ASN A 32 9.07 0.37 2.23
CA ASN A 32 9.97 -0.42 1.39
C ASN A 32 9.36 -1.80 1.09
N GLN A 33 8.77 -2.46 2.08
CA GLN A 33 8.09 -3.76 1.87
C GLN A 33 6.92 -3.64 0.89
N VAL A 34 6.14 -2.55 0.97
CA VAL A 34 5.05 -2.27 0.03
C VAL A 34 5.62 -2.00 -1.38
N ALA A 35 6.65 -1.17 -1.48
CA ALA A 35 7.32 -0.86 -2.75
C ALA A 35 7.88 -2.12 -3.43
N ASP A 36 8.56 -2.97 -2.66
CA ASP A 36 9.16 -4.23 -3.14
C ASP A 36 8.07 -5.23 -3.57
N ARG A 37 7.03 -5.42 -2.73
CA ARG A 37 5.93 -6.36 -3.01
C ARG A 37 5.24 -6.07 -4.34
N PHE A 38 4.97 -4.80 -4.62
CA PHE A 38 4.27 -4.39 -5.84
C PHE A 38 5.22 -4.01 -6.99
N SER A 39 6.53 -4.06 -6.74
CA SER A 39 7.60 -3.60 -7.64
C SER A 39 7.32 -2.18 -8.18
N ILE A 40 7.00 -1.26 -7.28
CA ILE A 40 6.73 0.15 -7.56
C ILE A 40 7.72 1.04 -6.82
N SER A 41 7.90 2.29 -7.27
CA SER A 41 8.72 3.25 -6.55
C SER A 41 8.10 3.61 -5.19
N GLY A 42 8.93 3.92 -4.20
CA GLY A 42 8.47 4.33 -2.87
C GLY A 42 7.52 5.54 -2.88
N ILE A 43 7.72 6.47 -3.82
CA ILE A 43 6.81 7.61 -4.03
C ILE A 43 5.42 7.13 -4.46
N SER A 44 5.35 6.20 -5.41
CA SER A 44 4.09 5.63 -5.87
C SER A 44 3.42 4.83 -4.76
N ALA A 45 4.18 4.02 -4.01
CA ALA A 45 3.67 3.30 -2.85
C ALA A 45 3.06 4.25 -1.81
N ALA A 46 3.75 5.34 -1.47
CA ALA A 46 3.23 6.35 -0.54
C ALA A 46 1.96 7.03 -1.05
N ALA A 47 1.90 7.34 -2.35
CA ALA A 47 0.70 7.89 -2.98
C ALA A 47 -0.49 6.89 -2.95
N PHE A 48 -0.23 5.60 -3.18
CA PHE A 48 -1.25 4.55 -3.05
C PHE A 48 -1.76 4.42 -1.63
N LEU A 49 -0.86 4.37 -0.64
CA LEU A 49 -1.21 4.25 0.78
C LEU A 49 -2.05 5.44 1.25
N LYS A 50 -1.71 6.66 0.82
CA LYS A 50 -2.51 7.87 1.12
C LYS A 50 -3.88 7.87 0.43
N GLY A 51 -4.00 7.21 -0.72
CA GLY A 51 -5.24 7.17 -1.50
C GLY A 51 -6.23 6.07 -1.08
N VAL A 52 -5.87 5.23 -0.11
CA VAL A 52 -6.69 4.11 0.36
C VAL A 52 -7.27 4.47 1.73
N ALA A 53 -8.59 4.43 1.84
CA ALA A 53 -9.27 4.70 3.10
C ALA A 53 -8.96 3.62 4.14
N GLY A 54 -8.77 4.03 5.39
CA GLY A 54 -8.49 3.11 6.49
C GLY A 54 -7.03 2.67 6.61
N ILE A 55 -6.07 3.34 5.96
CA ILE A 55 -4.65 3.13 6.24
C ILE A 55 -4.17 4.16 7.26
N SER A 56 -3.55 3.67 8.34
CA SER A 56 -2.81 4.51 9.28
C SER A 56 -1.30 4.30 9.13
N PHE A 57 -0.57 5.34 9.48
CA PHE A 57 0.88 5.33 9.54
C PHE A 57 1.33 5.48 11.00
N ASP A 58 2.17 4.55 11.45
CA ASP A 58 2.85 4.64 12.74
C ASP A 58 4.23 5.32 12.54
N PRO A 59 4.43 6.54 13.08
CA PRO A 59 5.69 7.26 12.96
C PRO A 59 6.83 6.66 13.78
N GLU A 60 6.56 5.90 14.84
CA GLU A 60 7.60 5.30 15.68
C GLU A 60 8.27 4.13 14.96
N THR A 61 7.46 3.24 14.40
CA THR A 61 7.93 2.04 13.69
C THR A 61 8.12 2.27 12.19
N LYS A 62 7.67 3.41 11.66
CA LYS A 62 7.63 3.74 10.22
C LYS A 62 6.86 2.69 9.41
N THR A 63 5.80 2.15 9.99
CA THR A 63 4.96 1.13 9.37
C THR A 63 3.58 1.67 9.00
N TYR A 64 2.96 1.01 8.04
CA TYR A 64 1.59 1.22 7.59
C TYR A 64 0.77 0.00 7.96
N PHE A 65 -0.44 0.22 8.43
CA PHE A 65 -1.38 -0.82 8.79
C PHE A 65 -2.79 -0.38 8.43
N ILE A 66 -3.68 -1.35 8.23
CA ILE A 66 -5.08 -1.04 8.02
C ILE A 66 -5.82 -0.95 9.34
N VAL A 67 -6.41 0.21 9.56
CA VAL A 67 -7.48 0.42 10.52
C VAL A 67 -8.77 0.02 9.81
N PRO A 68 -9.36 -1.15 10.15
CA PRO A 68 -10.68 -1.46 9.63
C PRO A 68 -11.62 -0.30 9.97
N ALA A 69 -12.41 0.17 9.00
CA ALA A 69 -13.32 1.32 9.14
C ALA A 69 -14.45 1.10 10.18
N TYR A 70 -14.33 0.08 11.03
CA TYR A 70 -15.30 -0.37 12.01
C TYR A 70 -14.60 -0.84 13.30
N ALA A 71 -13.75 0.00 13.90
CA ALA A 71 -13.69 0.01 15.36
C ALA A 71 -14.94 0.74 15.90
N THR A 72 -16.12 0.31 15.45
CA THR A 72 -17.39 0.70 16.07
C THR A 72 -17.38 -0.04 17.40
N GLN A 73 -17.09 0.73 18.43
CA GLN A 73 -17.05 0.40 19.85
C GLN A 73 -18.00 -0.75 20.22
N PRO A 74 -17.56 -1.77 21.00
CA PRO A 74 -18.52 -2.53 21.78
C PRO A 74 -19.10 -1.57 22.84
N LEU A 75 -20.42 -1.35 22.78
CA LEU A 75 -21.20 -0.82 23.91
C LEU A 75 -21.39 -1.94 24.94
#